data_AF-A0A7J6T1X5-F1
#
_entry.id   AF-A0A7J6T1X5-F1
#
_cell.length_a   1.000
_cell.length_b   1.000
_cell.length_c   1.000
_cell.angle_alpha   90.00
_cell.angle_beta   90.00
_cell.angle_gamma   90.00
#
_symmetry.space_group_name_H-M   'P 1'
#
loop_
_entity.id
_entity.type
_entity.pdbx_description
1 polymer ?
#
loop_
_entity_poly.entity_id
_entity_poly.type
_entity_poly.pdbx_seq_one_letter_code
_entity_poly.pdbx_strand_id
1 'polypeptide(L)'
;SSDQIDRTELDMKIYRFIGQMGSRHLATIVWSMASAQTWPADPENFSRILRSLLDIPRPLHHQELANTLWALARAPEKFRTETREAASALMARYVERADPKFRFADQHSANILWAIAKLGIDLEVAKGVVSICVASINETCGEYRPHSLSLCAWSLATLGVHPEVVDRIISEASTRKLRDFENQQVAHLVWAGGTMLPAWTMDGLPE
;
A
#
# COMPACT_ATOMS: atom_id res chain seq x y z
N SER A 1 -14.58 18.98 35.03
CA SER A 1 -14.98 17.99 34.01
C SER A 1 -15.25 18.68 32.66
N SER A 2 -14.29 19.47 32.16
CA SER A 2 -14.47 20.37 31.00
C SER A 2 -13.60 20.03 29.78
N ASP A 3 -12.77 18.99 29.83
CA ASP A 3 -11.75 18.76 28.79
C ASP A 3 -12.05 17.55 27.89
N GLN A 4 -13.29 17.06 27.94
CA GLN A 4 -13.78 16.11 26.96
C GLN A 4 -14.46 16.92 25.87
N ILE A 5 -13.66 17.43 24.92
CA ILE A 5 -14.20 17.78 23.59
C ILE A 5 -15.07 16.58 23.22
N ASP A 6 -16.37 16.83 23.05
CA ASP A 6 -17.34 15.80 22.75
C ASP A 6 -16.90 15.12 21.45
N ARG A 7 -16.29 13.95 21.57
CA ARG A 7 -15.73 13.20 20.44
C ARG A 7 -16.80 12.98 19.38
N THR A 8 -18.06 12.84 19.81
CA THR A 8 -19.23 12.73 18.94
C THR A 8 -19.51 14.02 18.17
N GLU A 9 -19.33 15.20 18.77
CA GLU A 9 -19.48 16.48 18.06
C GLU A 9 -18.39 16.71 17.03
N LEU A 10 -17.13 16.35 17.35
CA LEU A 10 -16.01 16.42 16.41
C LEU A 10 -16.22 15.46 15.23
N ASP A 11 -16.64 14.21 15.50
CA ASP A 11 -16.94 13.23 14.47
C ASP A 11 -18.06 13.71 13.54
N MET A 12 -19.16 14.25 14.10
CA MET A 12 -20.24 14.82 13.31
C MET A 12 -19.77 15.98 12.42
N LYS A 13 -18.90 16.86 12.93
CA LYS A 13 -18.30 17.94 12.13
C LYS A 13 -17.45 17.38 11.00
N ILE A 14 -16.59 16.39 11.27
CA ILE A 14 -15.77 15.74 10.25
C ILE A 14 -16.64 15.21 9.11
N TYR A 15 -17.69 14.42 9.40
CA TYR A 15 -18.55 13.85 8.36
C TYR A 15 -19.40 14.88 7.60
N ARG A 16 -19.71 16.03 8.20
CA ARG A 16 -20.39 17.14 7.49
C ARG A 16 -19.47 17.83 6.48
N PHE A 17 -18.18 17.92 6.78
CA PHE A 17 -17.21 18.62 5.94
C PHE A 17 -16.40 17.70 5.03
N ILE A 18 -16.46 16.38 5.20
CA ILE A 18 -15.60 15.43 4.48
C ILE A 18 -15.71 15.54 2.95
N GLY A 19 -16.92 15.75 2.43
CA GLY A 19 -17.15 15.93 0.98
C GLY A 19 -16.60 17.25 0.41
N GLN A 20 -16.21 18.20 1.27
CA GLN A 20 -15.62 19.49 0.87
C GLN A 20 -14.09 19.48 0.98
N MET A 21 -13.50 18.39 1.50
CA MET A 21 -12.08 18.31 1.75
C MET A 21 -11.29 17.98 0.49
N GLY A 22 -10.14 18.65 0.32
CA GLY A 22 -9.18 18.31 -0.74
C GLY A 22 -8.50 16.96 -0.51
N SER A 23 -7.84 16.46 -1.56
CA SER A 23 -7.23 15.12 -1.60
C SER A 23 -6.28 14.83 -0.43
N ARG A 24 -5.39 15.78 -0.11
CA ARG A 24 -4.42 15.65 0.99
C ARG A 24 -5.11 15.43 2.34
N HIS A 25 -6.18 16.20 2.63
CA HIS A 25 -6.89 16.11 3.90
C HIS A 25 -7.62 14.78 4.01
N LEU A 26 -8.30 14.33 2.94
CA LEU A 26 -8.98 13.04 2.90
C LEU A 26 -8.00 11.87 3.07
N ALA A 27 -6.89 11.87 2.33
CA ALA A 27 -5.84 10.86 2.47
C ALA A 27 -5.29 10.81 3.91
N THR A 28 -5.09 11.98 4.53
CA THR A 28 -4.61 12.08 5.92
C THR A 28 -5.63 11.53 6.92
N ILE A 29 -6.92 11.81 6.74
CA ILE A 29 -7.99 11.30 7.61
C ILE A 29 -8.04 9.78 7.54
N VAL A 30 -8.08 9.21 6.34
CA VAL A 30 -8.20 7.76 6.13
C VAL A 30 -6.95 7.06 6.67
N TRP A 31 -5.76 7.63 6.43
CA TRP A 31 -4.51 7.14 7.02
C TRP A 31 -4.53 7.17 8.55
N SER A 32 -5.06 8.25 9.15
CA SER A 32 -5.17 8.39 10.60
C SER A 32 -6.13 7.35 11.19
N MET A 33 -7.28 7.13 10.55
CA MET A 33 -8.25 6.09 10.92
C MET A 33 -7.60 4.70 10.90
N ALA A 34 -6.87 4.36 9.83
CA ALA A 34 -6.20 3.08 9.70
C ALA A 34 -5.05 2.88 10.71
N SER A 35 -4.33 3.96 11.03
CA SER A 35 -3.22 3.94 11.99
C SER A 35 -3.71 3.76 13.42
N ALA A 36 -4.81 4.45 13.78
CA ALA A 36 -5.43 4.35 15.10
C ALA A 36 -6.41 3.16 15.23
N GLN A 37 -6.72 2.46 14.14
CA GLN A 37 -7.76 1.42 14.05
C GLN A 37 -9.15 1.95 14.45
N THR A 38 -9.40 3.22 14.19
CA THR A 38 -10.65 3.91 14.52
C THR A 38 -11.47 4.12 13.25
N TRP A 39 -12.25 3.10 12.89
CA TRP A 39 -13.13 3.14 11.72
C TRP A 39 -14.57 3.48 12.10
N PRO A 40 -15.34 4.16 11.23
CA PRO A 40 -16.75 4.40 11.47
C PRO A 40 -17.51 3.10 11.74
N ALA A 41 -18.27 3.07 12.84
CA ALA A 41 -19.14 1.94 13.15
C ALA A 41 -20.27 1.82 12.11
N ASP A 42 -20.84 2.97 11.73
CA ASP A 42 -21.89 3.12 10.73
C ASP A 42 -21.34 2.97 9.29
N PRO A 43 -21.81 1.97 8.51
CA PRO A 43 -21.45 1.81 7.11
C PRO A 43 -21.69 3.05 6.24
N GLU A 44 -22.73 3.84 6.49
CA GLU A 44 -23.02 5.03 5.66
C GLU A 44 -21.90 6.09 5.80
N ASN A 45 -21.37 6.27 7.00
CA ASN A 45 -20.22 7.15 7.23
C ASN A 45 -18.95 6.64 6.53
N PHE A 46 -18.76 5.32 6.47
CA PHE A 46 -17.69 4.71 5.69
C PHE A 46 -17.88 4.95 4.17
N SER A 47 -19.09 4.72 3.65
CA SER A 47 -19.43 4.98 2.25
C SER A 47 -19.29 6.46 1.88
N ARG A 48 -19.53 7.40 2.81
CA ARG A 48 -19.29 8.84 2.59
C ARG A 48 -17.80 9.16 2.44
N ILE A 49 -16.93 8.52 3.22
CA ILE A 49 -15.48 8.66 3.08
C ILE A 49 -15.04 8.19 1.69
N LEU A 50 -15.48 6.99 1.28
CA LEU A 50 -15.11 6.44 -0.03
C LEU A 50 -15.62 7.28 -1.19
N ARG A 51 -16.89 7.73 -1.14
CA ARG A 51 -17.44 8.66 -2.13
C ARG A 51 -16.62 9.94 -2.21
N SER A 52 -16.30 10.54 -1.06
CA SER A 52 -15.48 11.77 -1.02
C SER A 52 -14.10 11.58 -1.65
N LEU A 53 -13.46 10.42 -1.46
CA LEU A 53 -12.19 10.09 -2.14
C LEU A 53 -12.37 9.94 -3.66
N LEU A 54 -13.45 9.30 -4.09
CA LEU A 54 -13.73 9.05 -5.50
C LEU A 54 -14.18 10.31 -6.25
N ASP A 55 -14.84 11.23 -5.56
CA ASP A 55 -15.35 12.50 -6.10
C ASP A 55 -14.26 13.59 -6.24
N ILE A 56 -13.04 13.34 -5.71
CA ILE A 56 -11.91 14.27 -5.91
C ILE A 56 -11.71 14.46 -7.42
N PRO A 57 -11.77 15.67 -7.98
CA PRO A 57 -11.77 15.89 -9.43
C PRO A 57 -10.43 15.58 -10.09
N ARG A 58 -9.33 15.64 -9.34
CA ARG A 58 -7.98 15.32 -9.80
C ARG A 58 -7.53 13.98 -9.20
N PRO A 59 -6.70 13.20 -9.91
CA PRO A 59 -6.10 12.02 -9.31
C PRO A 59 -5.28 12.39 -8.06
N LEU A 60 -5.19 11.43 -7.14
CA LEU A 60 -4.35 11.57 -5.96
C LEU A 60 -2.89 11.73 -6.37
N HIS A 61 -2.15 12.55 -5.61
CA HIS A 61 -0.70 12.57 -5.70
C HIS A 61 -0.11 11.20 -5.30
N HIS A 62 1.09 10.85 -5.76
CA HIS A 62 1.70 9.53 -5.52
C HIS A 62 1.71 9.10 -4.04
N GLN A 63 2.07 10.02 -3.14
CA GLN A 63 2.08 9.78 -1.70
C GLN A 63 0.66 9.64 -1.14
N GLU A 64 -0.30 10.44 -1.64
CA GLU A 64 -1.69 10.38 -1.23
C GLU A 64 -2.32 9.05 -1.66
N LEU A 65 -2.02 8.56 -2.87
CA LEU A 65 -2.42 7.24 -3.35
C LEU A 65 -1.86 6.15 -2.45
N ALA A 66 -0.54 6.12 -2.24
CA ALA A 66 0.10 5.08 -1.44
C ALA A 66 -0.46 5.00 -0.01
N ASN A 67 -0.65 6.15 0.63
CA ASN A 67 -1.21 6.22 1.98
C ASN A 67 -2.68 5.81 2.02
N THR A 68 -3.48 6.22 1.02
CA THR A 68 -4.89 5.87 0.94
C THR A 68 -5.06 4.37 0.71
N LEU A 69 -4.33 3.77 -0.24
CA LEU A 69 -4.40 2.33 -0.51
C LEU A 69 -3.99 1.51 0.70
N TRP A 70 -2.88 1.88 1.36
CA TRP A 70 -2.45 1.23 2.59
C TRP A 70 -3.53 1.28 3.67
N ALA A 71 -4.19 2.44 3.82
CA ALA A 71 -5.23 2.62 4.80
C ALA A 71 -6.50 1.82 4.47
N LEU A 72 -6.93 1.82 3.21
CA LEU A 72 -8.07 1.01 2.74
C LEU A 72 -7.82 -0.49 2.94
N ALA A 73 -6.60 -0.97 2.72
CA ALA A 73 -6.21 -2.37 2.96
C ALA A 73 -6.25 -2.79 4.44
N ARG A 74 -6.31 -1.82 5.37
CA ARG A 74 -6.43 -2.01 6.82
C ARG A 74 -7.83 -1.77 7.36
N ALA A 75 -8.80 -1.47 6.49
CA ALA A 75 -10.18 -1.35 6.89
C ALA A 75 -10.73 -2.70 7.42
N PRO A 76 -11.75 -2.67 8.30
CA PRO A 76 -12.40 -3.87 8.81
C PRO A 76 -12.92 -4.76 7.67
N GLU A 77 -12.87 -6.08 7.86
CA GLU A 77 -13.26 -7.05 6.83
C GLU A 77 -14.70 -6.88 6.33
N LYS A 78 -15.60 -6.33 7.16
CA LYS A 78 -16.98 -6.01 6.73
C LYS A 78 -17.07 -5.00 5.58
N PHE A 79 -16.00 -4.25 5.30
CA PHE A 79 -15.93 -3.25 4.22
C PHE A 79 -14.99 -3.67 3.07
N ARG A 80 -14.70 -4.97 2.96
CA ARG A 80 -13.69 -5.49 2.02
C ARG A 80 -14.04 -5.22 0.57
N THR A 81 -15.32 -5.36 0.21
CA THR A 81 -15.79 -5.16 -1.16
C THR A 81 -15.64 -3.69 -1.57
N GLU A 82 -16.14 -2.78 -0.73
CA GLU A 82 -16.13 -1.34 -0.99
C GLU A 82 -14.69 -0.78 -1.03
N THR A 83 -13.81 -1.27 -0.14
CA THR A 83 -12.39 -0.88 -0.14
C THR A 83 -11.65 -1.37 -1.37
N ARG A 84 -11.94 -2.59 -1.84
CA ARG A 84 -11.37 -3.14 -3.08
C ARG A 84 -11.81 -2.35 -4.30
N GLU A 85 -13.10 -2.01 -4.38
CA GLU A 85 -13.66 -1.21 -5.48
C GLU A 85 -13.08 0.21 -5.50
N ALA A 86 -13.06 0.88 -4.34
CA ALA A 86 -12.48 2.22 -4.24
C ALA A 86 -10.98 2.23 -4.56
N ALA A 87 -10.21 1.27 -4.03
CA ALA A 87 -8.79 1.13 -4.34
C ALA A 87 -8.54 0.94 -5.84
N SER A 88 -9.30 0.04 -6.47
CA SER A 88 -9.27 -0.20 -7.92
C SER A 88 -9.51 1.07 -8.73
N ALA A 89 -10.56 1.81 -8.40
CA ALA A 89 -10.89 3.06 -9.09
C ALA A 89 -9.82 4.15 -8.90
N LEU A 90 -9.28 4.30 -7.69
CA LEU A 90 -8.22 5.27 -7.40
C LEU A 90 -6.94 4.96 -8.18
N MET A 91 -6.56 3.68 -8.29
CA MET A 91 -5.39 3.25 -9.06
C MET A 91 -5.58 3.49 -10.56
N ALA A 92 -6.75 3.15 -11.12
CA ALA A 92 -7.05 3.39 -12.53
C ALA A 92 -6.92 4.88 -12.88
N ARG A 93 -7.54 5.75 -12.06
CA ARG A 93 -7.46 7.22 -12.22
C ARG A 93 -6.04 7.77 -12.08
N TYR A 94 -5.21 7.17 -11.22
CA TYR A 94 -3.81 7.57 -11.08
C TYR A 94 -3.03 7.27 -12.36
N VAL A 95 -3.18 6.07 -12.92
CA VAL A 95 -2.46 5.61 -14.11
C VAL A 95 -2.77 6.47 -15.33
N GLU A 96 -4.02 6.93 -15.51
CA GLU A 96 -4.41 7.83 -16.61
C GLU A 96 -3.61 9.14 -16.71
N ARG A 97 -2.99 9.56 -15.61
CA ARG A 97 -2.31 10.85 -15.49
C ARG A 97 -0.87 10.72 -14.97
N ALA A 98 -0.42 9.49 -14.70
CA ALA A 98 0.92 9.24 -14.19
C ALA A 98 1.95 9.60 -15.27
N ASP A 99 3.00 10.33 -14.87
CA ASP A 99 4.17 10.50 -15.72
C ASP A 99 4.90 9.16 -15.82
N PRO A 100 5.07 8.56 -17.01
CA PRO A 100 5.76 7.29 -17.18
C PRO A 100 7.23 7.32 -16.75
N LYS A 101 7.83 8.51 -16.59
CA LYS A 101 9.18 8.70 -16.06
C LYS A 101 9.23 8.83 -14.55
N PHE A 102 8.09 9.04 -13.90
CA PHE A 102 8.06 9.12 -12.44
C PHE A 102 8.42 7.78 -11.80
N ARG A 103 9.16 7.84 -10.70
CA ARG A 103 9.52 6.69 -9.88
C ARG A 103 9.04 6.92 -8.46
N PHE A 104 8.35 5.92 -7.93
CA PHE A 104 7.93 5.92 -6.55
C PHE A 104 9.14 5.83 -5.63
N ALA A 105 9.11 6.59 -4.55
CA ALA A 105 9.98 6.32 -3.40
C ALA A 105 9.65 4.95 -2.79
N ASP A 106 10.61 4.40 -2.04
CA ASP A 106 10.58 3.04 -1.52
C ASP A 106 9.28 2.65 -0.82
N GLN A 107 8.84 3.48 0.13
CA GLN A 107 7.63 3.26 0.93
C GLN A 107 6.37 3.33 0.08
N HIS A 108 6.36 4.14 -0.99
CA HIS A 108 5.19 4.22 -1.86
C HIS A 108 5.01 2.91 -2.63
N SER A 109 6.07 2.37 -3.24
CA SER A 109 6.00 1.05 -3.89
C SER A 109 5.60 -0.04 -2.91
N ALA A 110 6.20 -0.07 -1.71
CA ALA A 110 5.90 -1.06 -0.69
C ALA A 110 4.42 -1.00 -0.25
N ASN A 111 3.91 0.19 0.06
CA ASN A 111 2.53 0.38 0.49
C ASN A 111 1.52 0.04 -0.60
N ILE A 112 1.77 0.45 -1.85
CA ILE A 112 0.88 0.18 -2.98
C ILE A 112 0.82 -1.32 -3.25
N LEU A 113 1.98 -1.98 -3.42
CA LEU A 113 2.04 -3.41 -3.69
C LEU A 113 1.43 -4.23 -2.56
N TRP A 114 1.73 -3.88 -1.30
CA TRP A 114 1.16 -4.55 -0.14
C TRP A 114 -0.35 -4.38 -0.06
N ALA A 115 -0.88 -3.18 -0.35
CA ALA A 115 -2.31 -2.96 -0.36
C ALA A 115 -3.01 -3.78 -1.44
N ILE A 116 -2.45 -3.86 -2.65
CA ILE A 116 -2.99 -4.66 -3.76
C ILE A 116 -3.04 -6.14 -3.38
N ALA A 117 -1.92 -6.69 -2.90
CA ALA A 117 -1.82 -8.07 -2.44
C ALA A 117 -2.79 -8.35 -1.29
N LYS A 118 -2.83 -7.47 -0.29
CA LYS A 118 -3.68 -7.61 0.89
C LYS A 118 -5.16 -7.54 0.54
N LEU A 119 -5.57 -6.67 -0.38
CA LEU A 119 -6.96 -6.54 -0.83
C LEU A 119 -7.38 -7.63 -1.81
N GLY A 120 -6.43 -8.37 -2.40
CA GLY A 120 -6.69 -9.33 -3.46
C GLY A 120 -7.31 -8.65 -4.67
N ILE A 121 -6.75 -7.50 -5.07
CA ILE A 121 -7.19 -6.78 -6.26
C ILE A 121 -6.70 -7.54 -7.49
N ASP A 122 -7.58 -7.70 -8.48
CA ASP A 122 -7.25 -8.33 -9.76
C ASP A 122 -6.07 -7.61 -10.43
N LEU A 123 -5.11 -8.40 -10.91
CA LEU A 123 -3.92 -7.89 -11.56
C LEU A 123 -4.22 -7.16 -12.86
N GLU A 124 -5.27 -7.52 -13.60
CA GLU A 124 -5.66 -6.79 -14.81
C GLU A 124 -6.06 -5.34 -14.48
N VAL A 125 -6.66 -5.12 -13.30
CA VAL A 125 -7.01 -3.79 -12.80
C VAL A 125 -5.78 -3.06 -12.27
N ALA A 126 -4.90 -3.76 -11.54
CA ALA A 126 -3.73 -3.16 -10.90
C ALA A 126 -2.49 -3.04 -11.81
N LYS A 127 -2.49 -3.65 -13.00
CA LYS A 127 -1.33 -3.81 -13.89
C LYS A 127 -0.55 -2.51 -14.12
N GLY A 128 -1.26 -1.42 -14.36
CA GLY A 128 -0.64 -0.11 -14.62
C GLY A 128 0.19 0.38 -13.44
N VAL A 129 -0.37 0.37 -12.22
CA VAL A 129 0.36 0.85 -11.03
C VAL A 129 1.43 -0.14 -10.57
N VAL A 130 1.19 -1.45 -10.74
CA VAL A 130 2.20 -2.50 -10.48
C VAL A 130 3.41 -2.30 -11.38
N SER A 131 3.20 -2.01 -12.67
CA SER A 131 4.28 -1.75 -13.63
C SER A 131 5.12 -0.53 -13.22
N ILE A 132 4.49 0.54 -12.72
CA ILE A 132 5.22 1.72 -12.21
C ILE A 132 6.03 1.35 -10.96
N CYS A 133 5.47 0.55 -10.03
CA CYS A 133 6.19 0.08 -8.85
C CYS A 133 7.39 -0.78 -9.23
N VAL A 134 7.23 -1.72 -10.16
CA VAL A 134 8.30 -2.58 -10.67
C VAL A 134 9.41 -1.76 -11.34
N ALA A 135 9.06 -0.79 -12.18
CA ALA A 135 10.04 0.13 -12.77
C ALA A 135 10.82 0.91 -11.70
N SER A 136 10.11 1.39 -10.66
CA SER A 136 10.72 2.09 -9.51
C SER A 136 11.72 1.20 -8.77
N ILE A 137 11.32 -0.03 -8.45
CA ILE A 137 12.19 -1.00 -7.79
C ILE A 137 13.41 -1.31 -8.65
N ASN A 138 13.24 -1.58 -9.95
CA ASN A 138 14.36 -1.93 -10.82
C ASN A 138 15.42 -0.81 -10.93
N GLU A 139 15.00 0.46 -10.88
CA GLU A 139 15.92 1.59 -10.99
C GLU A 139 16.55 1.98 -9.65
N THR A 140 15.81 1.85 -8.53
CA THR A 140 16.22 2.42 -7.24
C THR A 140 16.28 1.40 -6.09
N CYS A 141 16.32 0.09 -6.40
CA CYS A 141 16.33 -1.00 -5.40
C CYS A 141 17.35 -0.78 -4.27
N GLY A 142 18.56 -0.34 -4.60
CA GLY A 142 19.64 -0.09 -3.65
C GLY A 142 19.33 1.02 -2.63
N GLU A 143 18.39 1.90 -2.93
CA GLU A 143 17.98 3.00 -2.06
C GLU A 143 16.83 2.60 -1.11
N TYR A 144 16.18 1.45 -1.36
CA TYR A 144 15.02 1.03 -0.57
C TYR A 144 15.44 0.65 0.84
N ARG A 145 14.65 1.01 1.84
CA ARG A 145 14.88 0.52 3.21
C ARG A 145 14.59 -0.98 3.32
N PRO A 146 15.23 -1.69 4.27
CA PRO A 146 14.98 -3.12 4.54
C PRO A 146 13.50 -3.49 4.65
N HIS A 147 12.73 -2.68 5.37
CA HIS A 147 11.28 -2.83 5.50
C HIS A 147 10.58 -2.79 4.13
N SER A 148 10.85 -1.77 3.32
CA SER A 148 10.26 -1.58 1.99
C SER A 148 10.61 -2.73 1.05
N LEU A 149 11.86 -3.18 1.03
CA LEU A 149 12.31 -4.36 0.26
C LEU A 149 11.49 -5.60 0.64
N SER A 150 11.41 -5.90 1.94
CA SER A 150 10.69 -7.09 2.42
C SER A 150 9.21 -7.07 2.04
N LEU A 151 8.55 -5.91 2.12
CA LEU A 151 7.14 -5.76 1.73
C LEU A 151 6.96 -5.89 0.23
N CYS A 152 7.83 -5.29 -0.59
CA CYS A 152 7.77 -5.46 -2.03
C CYS A 152 7.92 -6.93 -2.44
N ALA A 153 8.91 -7.64 -1.89
CA ALA A 153 9.13 -9.06 -2.17
C ALA A 153 7.91 -9.91 -1.78
N TRP A 154 7.41 -9.75 -0.55
CA TRP A 154 6.24 -10.48 -0.07
C TRP A 154 5.01 -10.20 -0.95
N SER A 155 4.79 -8.95 -1.33
CA SER A 155 3.62 -8.54 -2.11
C SER A 155 3.66 -9.10 -3.52
N LEU A 156 4.81 -9.00 -4.21
CA LEU A 156 4.98 -9.55 -5.56
C LEU A 156 4.84 -11.08 -5.56
N ALA A 157 5.40 -11.75 -4.54
CA ALA A 157 5.24 -13.19 -4.37
C ALA A 157 3.78 -13.60 -4.07
N THR A 158 3.09 -12.84 -3.22
CA THR A 158 1.65 -13.06 -2.94
C THR A 158 0.79 -12.90 -4.18
N LEU A 159 1.15 -11.95 -5.06
CA LEU A 159 0.50 -11.74 -6.33
C LEU A 159 0.92 -12.74 -7.42
N GLY A 160 1.99 -13.52 -7.19
CA GLY A 160 2.51 -14.49 -8.16
C GLY A 160 3.10 -13.84 -9.42
N VAL A 161 3.67 -12.63 -9.30
CA VAL A 161 4.20 -11.87 -10.45
C VAL A 161 5.63 -11.41 -10.22
N HIS A 162 6.34 -11.17 -11.33
CA HIS A 162 7.67 -10.58 -11.34
C HIS A 162 8.71 -11.32 -10.48
N PRO A 163 8.91 -12.65 -10.66
CA PRO A 163 9.95 -13.40 -9.95
C PRO A 163 11.35 -12.78 -10.13
N GLU A 164 11.65 -12.19 -11.29
CA GLU A 164 12.91 -11.49 -11.56
C GLU A 164 13.13 -10.26 -10.65
N VAL A 165 12.04 -9.59 -10.25
CA VAL A 165 12.10 -8.44 -9.32
C VAL A 165 12.24 -8.93 -7.89
N VAL A 166 11.60 -10.04 -7.53
CA VAL A 166 11.78 -10.70 -6.23
C VAL A 166 13.23 -11.14 -6.05
N ASP A 167 13.83 -11.78 -7.06
CA ASP A 167 15.25 -12.17 -7.07
C ASP A 167 16.18 -10.97 -6.90
N ARG A 168 15.92 -9.87 -7.61
CA ARG A 168 16.67 -8.61 -7.45
C ARG A 168 16.58 -8.07 -6.02
N ILE A 169 15.38 -8.02 -5.44
CA ILE A 169 15.17 -7.52 -4.07
C ILE A 169 15.93 -8.38 -3.06
N ILE A 170 15.87 -9.69 -3.21
CA ILE A 170 16.56 -10.65 -2.35
C ILE A 170 18.08 -10.51 -2.50
N SER A 171 18.58 -10.40 -3.74
CA SER A 171 19.99 -10.16 -4.02
C SER A 171 20.47 -8.87 -3.36
N GLU A 172 19.73 -7.78 -3.52
CA GLU A 172 20.02 -6.49 -2.85
C GLU A 172 20.03 -6.64 -1.33
N ALA A 173 19.01 -7.28 -0.76
CA ALA A 173 18.93 -7.51 0.68
C ALA A 173 20.09 -8.37 1.21
N SER A 174 20.59 -9.32 0.42
CA SER A 174 21.71 -10.20 0.80
C SER A 174 23.05 -9.46 0.97
N THR A 175 23.20 -8.30 0.32
CA THR A 175 24.40 -7.46 0.45
C THR A 175 24.43 -6.66 1.76
N ARG A 176 23.32 -6.62 2.50
CA ARG A 176 23.13 -5.81 3.70
C ARG A 176 23.38 -6.63 4.96
N LYS A 177 23.61 -5.94 6.09
CA LYS A 177 23.84 -6.63 7.36
C LYS A 177 22.52 -7.14 7.90
N LEU A 178 22.47 -8.38 8.39
CA LEU A 178 21.26 -8.96 8.98
C LEU A 178 20.65 -8.09 10.10
N ARG A 179 21.50 -7.41 10.88
CA ARG A 179 21.06 -6.49 11.96
C ARG A 179 20.29 -5.26 11.46
N ASP A 180 20.33 -4.97 10.16
CA ASP A 180 19.57 -3.88 9.55
C ASP A 180 18.10 -4.30 9.32
N PHE A 181 17.78 -5.59 9.48
CA PHE A 181 16.44 -6.16 9.31
C PHE A 181 15.81 -6.55 10.65
N GLU A 182 14.51 -6.36 10.75
CA GLU A 182 13.69 -7.00 11.77
C GLU A 182 13.38 -8.45 11.39
N ASN A 183 13.10 -9.32 12.39
CA ASN A 183 12.82 -10.74 12.17
C ASN A 183 11.69 -10.98 11.14
N GLN A 184 10.64 -10.17 11.17
CA GLN A 184 9.52 -10.30 10.21
C GLN A 184 9.96 -9.99 8.78
N GLN A 185 10.88 -9.03 8.58
CA GLN A 185 11.35 -8.62 7.28
C GLN A 185 12.19 -9.73 6.63
N VAL A 186 13.04 -10.39 7.43
CA VAL A 186 13.78 -11.58 6.99
C VAL A 186 12.80 -12.70 6.60
N ALA A 187 11.79 -12.96 7.43
CA ALA A 187 10.79 -13.99 7.14
C ALA A 187 10.04 -13.74 5.82
N HIS A 188 9.67 -12.48 5.54
CA HIS A 188 9.03 -12.09 4.28
C HIS A 188 9.94 -12.36 3.07
N LEU A 189 11.23 -12.01 3.16
CA LEU A 189 12.19 -12.23 2.07
C LEU A 189 12.40 -13.72 1.78
N VAL A 190 12.60 -14.53 2.84
CA VAL A 190 12.77 -15.98 2.71
C VAL A 190 11.53 -16.64 2.14
N TRP A 191 10.33 -16.27 2.62
CA TRP A 191 9.08 -16.81 2.11
C TRP A 191 8.85 -16.43 0.65
N ALA A 192 9.12 -15.18 0.27
CA ALA A 192 8.99 -14.72 -1.10
C ALA A 192 9.95 -15.47 -2.04
N GLY A 193 11.20 -15.66 -1.62
CA GLY A 193 12.20 -16.44 -2.35
C GLY A 193 11.75 -17.88 -2.57
N GLY A 194 11.37 -18.59 -1.50
CA GLY A 194 10.90 -19.97 -1.60
C GLY A 194 9.59 -20.14 -2.39
N THR A 195 8.75 -19.10 -2.47
CA THR A 195 7.50 -19.13 -3.25
C THR A 195 7.74 -18.89 -4.74
N MET A 196 8.66 -17.98 -5.09
CA MET A 196 8.80 -17.46 -6.45
C MET A 196 10.04 -17.95 -7.19
N LEU A 197 11.07 -18.41 -6.49
CA LEU A 197 12.38 -18.73 -7.07
C LEU A 197 12.63 -20.24 -6.95
N PRO A 198 12.52 -21.01 -8.05
CA PRO A 198 12.71 -22.46 -8.02
C PRO A 198 14.10 -22.91 -7.56
N ALA A 199 15.11 -22.04 -7.68
CA ALA A 199 16.47 -22.29 -7.25
C ALA A 199 16.74 -21.87 -5.79
N TRP A 200 15.74 -21.32 -5.07
CA TRP A 200 15.90 -20.92 -3.68
C TRP A 200 15.98 -22.14 -2.78
N THR A 201 17.14 -22.32 -2.13
CA THR A 201 17.34 -23.33 -1.11
C THR A 201 17.85 -22.67 0.17
N MET A 202 17.39 -23.17 1.32
CA MET A 202 17.92 -22.78 2.63
C MET A 202 19.26 -23.45 2.95
N ASP A 203 19.75 -24.28 2.02
CA ASP A 203 20.93 -25.11 2.20
C ASP A 203 22.24 -24.31 2.04
N GLY A 204 22.15 -23.03 1.66
CA GLY A 204 23.32 -22.19 1.41
C GLY A 204 24.10 -22.66 0.18
N LEU A 205 24.96 -21.80 -0.36
CA LEU A 205 25.88 -22.16 -1.43
C LEU A 205 26.82 -23.30 -0.97
N PRO A 206 27.38 -24.10 -1.91
CA PRO A 206 28.23 -25.25 -1.60
C PRO A 206 29.41 -24.88 -0.69
N GLU A 207 29.82 -25.86 0.12
CA GLU A 207 30.91 -25.84 1.12
C GLU A 207 32.07 -24.87 0.84
#